data_AF-A0AA35CNY6-F1
#
_entry.id   AF-A0AA35CNY6-F1
#
_cell.length_a   1.000
_cell.length_b   1.000
_cell.length_c   1.000
_cell.angle_alpha   90.00
_cell.angle_beta   90.00
_cell.angle_gamma   90.00
#
_symmetry.space_group_name_H-M   'P 1'
#
loop_
_entity.id
_entity.type
_entity.pdbx_description
1 polymer ?
#
loop_
_entity_poly.entity_id
_entity_poly.type
_entity_poly.pdbx_seq_one_letter_code
_entity_poly.pdbx_strand_id
1 'polypeptide(L)'
;MQVTGVRVRPLAREGATKAFCTIFLDGELAIHDIRVVEGKNGLFVSMPSRRLDTGGYRDVAHPITSSMREAIQERVLEAYRESCARIARSGAAGPVGGGAAPDRGEAPGTSPSAVSGADPGEPAGGDRPEAVGSEAAAGGS
;
A
#
# COMPACT_ATOMS: atom_id res chain seq x y z
N MET A 1 -3.79 12.74 23.91
CA MET A 1 -3.20 11.59 23.21
C MET A 1 -1.88 12.01 22.59
N GLN A 2 -0.81 11.26 22.85
CA GLN A 2 0.56 11.56 22.41
C GLN A 2 1.11 10.39 21.59
N VAL A 3 1.99 10.71 20.63
CA VAL A 3 2.72 9.67 19.88
C VAL A 3 3.88 9.20 20.75
N THR A 4 3.77 8.01 21.32
CA THR A 4 4.79 7.42 22.22
C THR A 4 5.87 6.66 21.48
N GLY A 5 5.60 6.23 20.24
CA GLY A 5 6.59 5.53 19.43
C GLY A 5 6.24 5.53 17.95
N VAL A 6 7.28 5.46 17.11
CA VAL A 6 7.14 5.33 15.66
C VAL A 6 8.08 4.24 15.17
N ARG A 7 7.53 3.26 14.44
CA ARG A 7 8.31 2.26 13.69
C ARG A 7 8.27 2.60 12.23
N VAL A 8 9.45 2.76 11.63
CA VAL A 8 9.59 3.11 10.21
C VAL A 8 10.19 1.94 9.45
N ARG A 9 9.58 1.63 8.30
CA ARG A 9 10.08 0.70 7.29
C ARG A 9 10.27 1.47 5.97
N PRO A 10 11.48 1.96 5.70
CA PRO A 10 11.80 2.67 4.46
C PRO A 10 11.66 1.74 3.25
N LEU A 11 11.21 2.27 2.12
CA LEU A 11 11.20 1.59 0.84
C LEU A 11 12.35 2.13 -0.03
N ALA A 12 13.06 1.21 -0.68
CA ALA A 12 14.10 1.56 -1.67
C ALA A 12 13.51 1.84 -3.06
N ARG A 13 12.19 1.70 -3.24
CA ARG A 13 11.55 1.76 -4.56
C ARG A 13 11.32 3.22 -4.98
N GLU A 14 11.56 3.50 -6.25
CA GLU A 14 11.25 4.80 -6.83
C GLU A 14 9.72 4.94 -7.01
N GLY A 15 9.13 5.91 -6.31
CA GLY A 15 7.70 6.14 -6.29
C GLY A 15 7.32 7.24 -5.30
N ALA A 16 6.04 7.61 -5.30
CA ALA A 16 5.53 8.64 -4.39
C ALA A 16 5.66 8.24 -2.91
N THR A 17 5.49 6.95 -2.59
CA THR A 17 5.62 6.46 -1.20
C THR A 17 7.06 6.08 -0.88
N LYS A 18 7.61 6.68 0.17
CA LYS A 18 9.00 6.50 0.62
C LYS A 18 9.13 5.54 1.80
N ALA A 19 8.13 5.48 2.68
CA ALA A 19 8.16 4.58 3.83
C ALA A 19 6.75 4.15 4.26
N PHE A 20 6.67 2.97 4.86
CA PHE A 20 5.54 2.57 5.69
C PHE A 20 5.90 2.76 7.16
N CYS A 21 4.94 3.26 7.92
CA CYS A 21 5.09 3.59 9.32
C CYS A 21 3.98 2.96 10.14
N THR A 22 4.31 2.62 11.38
CA THR A 22 3.34 2.29 12.43
C THR A 22 3.59 3.25 13.58
N ILE A 23 2.55 3.93 14.05
CA ILE A 23 2.63 4.80 15.22
C ILE A 23 1.98 4.12 16.42
N PHE A 24 2.49 4.42 17.60
CA PHE A 24 1.93 4.03 18.89
C PHE A 24 1.47 5.30 19.59
N LEU A 25 0.21 5.31 20.01
CA LEU A 25 -0.44 6.41 20.70
C LEU A 25 -0.64 6.00 22.15
N ASP A 26 -0.09 6.78 23.08
CA ASP A 26 -0.09 6.58 24.53
C ASP A 26 0.39 5.19 25.00
N GLY A 27 0.97 4.36 24.10
CA GLY A 27 1.34 2.98 24.39
C GLY A 27 0.15 2.00 24.40
N GLU A 28 -1.04 2.46 24.09
CA GLU A 28 -2.29 1.70 24.17
C GLU A 28 -2.89 1.39 22.80
N LEU A 29 -2.61 2.23 21.79
CA LEU A 29 -3.17 2.11 20.45
C LEU A 29 -2.07 2.13 19.39
N ALA A 30 -2.04 1.12 18.53
CA ALA A 30 -1.17 1.07 17.37
C ALA A 30 -1.97 1.35 16.09
N ILE A 31 -1.49 2.27 15.26
CA ILE A 31 -2.06 2.53 13.93
C ILE A 31 -1.03 2.10 12.89
N HIS A 32 -1.42 1.11 12.10
CA HIS A 32 -0.62 0.55 11.01
C HIS A 32 -0.90 1.26 9.68
N ASP A 33 -0.06 0.97 8.68
CA ASP A 33 -0.19 1.43 7.29
C ASP A 33 -0.24 2.96 7.09
N ILE A 34 0.42 3.70 7.97
CA ILE A 34 0.72 5.11 7.73
C ILE A 34 1.83 5.20 6.68
N ARG A 35 1.71 6.11 5.72
CA ARG A 35 2.66 6.26 4.62
C ARG A 35 3.39 7.59 4.70
N VAL A 36 4.69 7.58 4.48
CA VAL A 36 5.46 8.79 4.15
C VAL A 36 5.50 8.93 2.64
N VAL A 37 4.99 10.04 2.13
CA VAL A 37 4.84 10.29 0.70
C VAL A 37 5.60 11.56 0.34
N GLU A 38 6.31 11.55 -0.78
CA GLU A 38 6.93 12.74 -1.36
C GLU A 38 5.97 13.37 -2.38
N GLY A 39 5.54 14.59 -2.09
CA GLY A 39 4.72 15.40 -2.98
C GLY A 39 5.49 16.57 -3.57
N LYS A 40 4.79 17.41 -4.34
CA LYS A 40 5.36 18.61 -4.97
C LYS A 40 5.94 19.60 -3.96
N ASN A 41 5.39 19.63 -2.74
CA ASN A 41 5.78 20.54 -1.66
C ASN A 41 6.65 19.85 -0.59
N GLY A 42 7.24 18.70 -0.92
CA GLY A 42 8.08 17.93 0.00
C GLY A 42 7.39 16.72 0.62
N LEU A 43 7.99 16.21 1.69
CA LEU A 43 7.56 14.99 2.39
C LEU A 43 6.35 15.27 3.30
N PHE A 44 5.33 14.44 3.20
CA PHE A 44 4.14 14.49 4.05
C PHE A 44 3.69 13.10 4.48
N VAL A 45 2.81 13.05 5.47
CA VAL A 45 2.27 11.81 6.01
C VAL A 45 0.85 11.59 5.50
N SER A 46 0.62 10.42 4.91
CA SER A 46 -0.70 9.95 4.48
C SER A 46 -1.22 8.91 5.47
N MET A 47 -2.46 9.13 5.91
CA MET A 47 -3.15 8.22 6.81
C MET A 47 -3.50 6.89 6.12
N PRO A 48 -3.72 5.80 6.88
CA PRO A 48 -4.14 4.53 6.32
C PRO A 48 -5.51 4.69 5.68
N SER A 49 -5.64 4.26 4.43
CA SER A 49 -6.87 4.37 3.65
C SER A 49 -7.30 3.00 3.11
N ARG A 50 -8.61 2.76 3.11
CA ARG A 50 -9.23 1.55 2.55
C ARG A 50 -10.04 1.93 1.32
N ARG A 51 -9.97 1.08 0.29
CA ARG A 51 -10.81 1.20 -0.91
C ARG A 51 -12.23 0.75 -0.59
N LEU A 52 -13.21 1.53 -1.02
CA LEU A 52 -14.62 1.20 -0.94
C LEU A 52 -15.05 0.45 -2.21
N ASP A 53 -16.09 -0.38 -2.08
CA ASP A 53 -16.67 -1.13 -3.20
C ASP A 53 -17.26 -0.20 -4.27
N THR A 54 -17.64 1.02 -3.87
CA THR A 54 -18.09 2.11 -4.75
C THR A 54 -16.96 2.81 -5.52
N GLY A 55 -15.71 2.35 -5.39
CA GLY A 55 -14.56 2.85 -6.15
C GLY A 55 -13.79 4.01 -5.51
N GLY A 56 -14.25 4.55 -4.37
CA GLY A 56 -13.56 5.60 -3.62
C GLY A 56 -12.53 5.09 -2.59
N TYR A 57 -11.82 6.02 -1.94
CA TYR A 57 -10.96 5.73 -0.79
C TYR A 57 -11.44 6.52 0.43
N ARG A 58 -11.39 5.89 1.60
CA ARG A 58 -11.64 6.56 2.87
C ARG A 58 -10.54 6.22 3.86
N ASP A 59 -10.12 7.22 4.62
CA ASP A 59 -9.18 7.02 5.71
C ASP A 59 -9.81 6.13 6.79
N VAL A 60 -9.08 5.10 7.20
CA VAL A 60 -9.46 4.18 8.28
C VAL A 60 -9.22 4.85 9.63
N ALA A 61 -8.16 5.66 9.72
CA ALA A 61 -7.85 6.46 10.89
C ALA A 61 -7.52 7.89 10.47
N HIS A 62 -8.05 8.87 11.19
CA HIS A 62 -7.81 10.28 10.89
C HIS A 62 -7.76 11.08 12.21
N PRO A 63 -6.77 11.97 12.38
CA PRO A 63 -6.74 12.87 13.53
C PRO A 63 -7.88 13.89 13.41
N ILE A 64 -8.63 14.06 14.50
CA ILE A 64 -9.74 15.01 14.57
C ILE A 64 -9.22 16.45 14.72
N THR A 65 -8.17 16.64 15.52
CA THR A 65 -7.61 17.97 15.80
C THR A 65 -6.37 18.26 14.95
N SER A 66 -6.17 19.53 14.61
CA SER A 66 -4.97 19.99 13.91
C SER A 66 -3.70 19.73 14.72
N SER A 67 -3.75 19.94 16.05
CA SER A 67 -2.62 19.66 16.94
C SER A 67 -2.15 18.21 16.86
N MET A 68 -3.08 17.25 16.80
CA MET A 68 -2.73 15.83 16.67
C MET A 68 -2.16 15.52 15.28
N ARG A 69 -2.71 16.15 14.23
CA ARG A 69 -2.19 16.01 12.86
C ARG A 69 -0.74 16.48 12.77
N GLU A 70 -0.44 17.65 13.33
CA GLU A 70 0.91 18.22 13.39
C GLU A 70 1.86 17.32 14.17
N ALA A 71 1.44 16.88 15.37
CA ALA A 71 2.24 15.98 16.19
C ALA A 71 2.56 14.65 15.49
N ILE A 72 1.59 14.02 14.81
CA ILE A 72 1.83 12.80 14.03
C ILE A 72 2.79 13.10 12.88
N GLN A 73 2.56 14.18 12.14
CA GLN A 73 3.38 14.51 10.98
C GLN A 73 4.84 14.77 11.38
N GLU A 74 5.07 15.56 12.41
CA GLU A 74 6.41 15.87 12.92
C GLU A 74 7.13 14.59 13.37
N ARG A 75 6.51 13.80 14.27
CA ARG A 75 7.13 12.60 14.83
C ARG A 75 7.43 11.53 13.80
N VAL A 76 6.54 11.35 12.82
CA VAL A 76 6.74 10.36 11.75
C VAL A 76 7.84 10.81 10.80
N LEU A 77 7.88 12.09 10.41
CA LEU A 77 8.91 12.62 9.51
C LEU A 77 10.29 12.62 10.18
N GLU A 78 10.36 12.96 11.47
CA GLU A 78 11.58 12.87 12.28
C GLU A 78 12.13 11.43 12.31
N ALA A 79 11.31 10.47 12.73
CA ALA A 79 11.70 9.06 12.79
C ALA A 79 12.09 8.49 11.41
N TYR A 80 11.46 8.98 10.34
CA TYR A 80 11.81 8.62 8.97
C TYR A 80 13.19 9.15 8.58
N ARG A 81 13.48 10.44 8.82
CA ARG A 81 14.79 11.05 8.56
C ARG A 81 15.89 10.33 9.33
N GLU A 82 15.67 10.04 10.60
CA GLU A 82 16.63 9.28 11.43
C GLU A 82 16.86 7.86 10.89
N SER A 83 15.80 7.17 10.48
CA SER A 83 15.90 5.83 9.90
C SER A 83 16.64 5.84 8.56
N CYS A 84 16.38 6.81 7.70
CA CYS A 84 17.13 6.99 6.46
C CYS A 84 18.60 7.32 6.73
N ALA A 85 18.89 8.21 7.69
CA ALA A 85 20.26 8.54 8.06
C ALA A 85 20.98 7.32 8.67
N ARG A 86 20.29 6.52 9.47
CA ARG A 86 20.82 5.26 10.02
C ARG A 86 21.11 4.25 8.91
N ILE A 87 20.22 4.10 7.93
CA ILE A 87 20.43 3.23 6.77
C ILE A 87 21.57 3.74 5.90
N ALA A 88 21.69 5.05 5.68
CA ALA A 88 22.80 5.63 4.94
C ALA A 88 24.14 5.39 5.64
N ARG A 89 24.18 5.50 6.98
CA ARG A 89 25.36 5.18 7.79
C ARG A 89 25.66 3.68 7.83
N SER A 90 24.65 2.82 7.85
CA SER A 90 24.81 1.36 7.80
C SER A 90 24.95 0.83 6.37
N GLY A 91 24.84 1.70 5.36
CA GLY A 91 24.90 1.39 3.93
C GLY A 91 26.29 1.04 3.41
N ALA A 92 27.30 0.99 4.29
CA ALA A 92 28.56 0.27 4.06
C ALA A 92 28.49 -1.17 4.63
N ALA A 93 27.38 -1.89 4.47
CA ALA A 93 27.29 -3.35 4.58
C ALA A 93 25.86 -3.81 4.25
N GLY A 94 25.58 -4.09 2.98
CA GLY A 94 24.47 -5.00 2.67
C GLY A 94 24.86 -6.41 3.09
N PRO A 95 23.95 -7.23 3.65
CA PRO A 95 24.04 -8.65 3.42
C PRO A 95 23.41 -8.92 2.06
N VAL A 96 24.28 -9.19 1.09
CA VAL A 96 23.96 -10.06 -0.03
C VAL A 96 23.56 -11.41 0.55
N GLY A 97 22.26 -11.61 0.74
CA GLY A 97 21.68 -12.89 1.15
C GLY A 97 21.52 -13.81 -0.06
N GLY A 98 22.64 -14.22 -0.65
CA GLY A 98 22.70 -15.44 -1.44
C GLY A 98 22.44 -16.62 -0.52
N GLY A 99 21.30 -17.27 -0.72
CA GLY A 99 20.96 -18.55 -0.12
C GLY A 99 20.45 -19.45 -1.23
N ALA A 100 21.39 -20.01 -1.97
CA ALA A 100 21.15 -21.13 -2.86
C ALA A 100 20.43 -22.24 -2.08
N ALA A 101 19.24 -22.63 -2.54
CA ALA A 101 18.66 -23.89 -2.13
C ALA A 101 19.51 -25.01 -2.73
N PRO A 102 20.07 -25.95 -1.95
CA PRO A 102 20.69 -27.11 -2.53
C PRO A 102 19.60 -28.01 -3.11
N ASP A 103 19.75 -28.25 -4.40
CA ASP A 103 19.23 -29.37 -5.17
C ASP A 103 19.20 -30.66 -4.32
N ARG A 104 18.00 -31.20 -4.13
CA ARG A 104 17.81 -32.63 -3.86
C ARG A 104 16.93 -33.17 -4.96
N GLY A 105 17.57 -33.60 -6.03
CA GLY A 105 16.97 -34.56 -6.94
C GLY A 105 16.61 -35.86 -6.21
N GLU A 106 15.39 -36.34 -6.43
CA GLU A 106 15.12 -37.76 -6.66
C GLU A 106 13.90 -37.87 -7.57
N ALA A 107 14.09 -38.51 -8.72
CA ALA A 107 13.05 -38.90 -9.68
C ALA A 107 12.94 -40.45 -9.63
N PRO A 108 12.17 -41.11 -10.51
CA PRO A 108 10.73 -41.07 -10.75
C PRO A 108 10.08 -42.47 -10.52
N GLY A 109 8.75 -42.56 -10.45
CA GLY A 109 8.08 -43.87 -10.33
C GLY A 109 6.58 -43.88 -10.65
N THR A 110 6.27 -44.23 -11.90
CA THR A 110 5.09 -44.97 -12.39
C THR A 110 3.70 -44.29 -12.45
N SER A 111 3.29 -44.01 -13.70
CA SER A 111 1.94 -43.69 -14.21
C SER A 111 0.97 -44.91 -14.24
N PRO A 112 -0.23 -44.86 -14.88
CA PRO A 112 -1.41 -44.01 -14.64
C PRO A 112 -2.73 -44.83 -14.56
N SER A 113 -3.84 -44.21 -14.15
CA SER A 113 -5.22 -44.60 -14.48
C SER A 113 -6.09 -43.33 -14.41
N ALA A 114 -6.57 -42.75 -15.53
CA ALA A 114 -7.83 -43.06 -16.23
C ALA A 114 -9.05 -42.85 -15.28
N VAL A 115 -10.05 -41.98 -15.50
CA VAL A 115 -10.73 -41.55 -16.74
C VAL A 115 -11.55 -40.24 -16.55
N SER A 116 -11.82 -39.59 -17.69
CA SER A 116 -13.12 -39.04 -18.17
C SER A 116 -13.69 -37.67 -17.73
N GLY A 117 -13.94 -36.84 -18.75
CA GLY A 117 -15.06 -35.89 -18.88
C GLY A 117 -14.78 -34.48 -18.33
N ALA A 118 -15.02 -33.36 -19.02
CA ALA A 118 -15.65 -33.07 -20.31
C ALA A 118 -15.22 -31.65 -20.76
N ASP A 119 -15.38 -31.40 -22.06
CA ASP A 119 -15.00 -30.22 -22.87
C ASP A 119 -15.92 -28.97 -22.60
N PRO A 120 -15.83 -27.85 -23.34
CA PRO A 120 -15.41 -26.53 -22.88
C PRO A 120 -16.55 -25.49 -22.93
N GLY A 121 -16.27 -24.23 -22.59
CA GLY A 121 -17.26 -23.17 -22.74
C GLY A 121 -16.75 -21.77 -22.46
N GLU A 122 -15.90 -21.25 -23.34
CA GLU A 122 -15.91 -19.81 -23.64
C GLU A 122 -17.26 -19.47 -24.33
N PRO A 123 -17.77 -18.24 -24.16
CA PRO A 123 -17.47 -17.26 -25.19
C PRO A 123 -17.11 -15.87 -24.66
N ALA A 124 -16.14 -15.27 -25.36
CA ALA A 124 -15.98 -13.84 -25.50
C ALA A 124 -17.16 -13.20 -26.28
N GLY A 125 -17.49 -11.95 -25.96
CA GLY A 125 -18.43 -11.10 -26.67
C GLY A 125 -19.08 -10.13 -25.69
N GLY A 126 -18.74 -8.84 -25.74
CA GLY A 126 -19.53 -7.83 -26.47
C GLY A 126 -20.59 -7.28 -25.50
N ASP A 127 -20.89 -6.01 -25.35
CA ASP A 127 -20.69 -4.84 -26.18
C ASP A 127 -20.96 -3.63 -25.24
N ARG A 128 -20.36 -2.48 -25.55
CA ARG A 128 -20.68 -1.21 -24.89
C ARG A 128 -22.13 -0.82 -25.20
N PRO A 129 -22.89 -0.26 -24.25
CA PRO A 129 -23.95 0.67 -24.64
C PRO A 129 -23.40 2.10 -24.58
N GLU A 130 -23.08 2.65 -25.75
CA GLU A 130 -23.29 4.08 -26.00
C GLU A 130 -24.80 4.33 -25.99
N ALA A 131 -25.27 5.18 -25.07
CA ALA A 131 -26.60 5.76 -25.15
C ALA A 131 -26.46 7.27 -25.31
N VAL A 132 -26.66 7.68 -26.56
CA VAL A 132 -26.87 9.02 -27.08
C VAL A 132 -28.36 9.39 -26.99
N GLY A 133 -28.64 10.68 -26.81
CA GLY A 133 -29.94 11.34 -27.07
C GLY A 133 -30.87 11.34 -25.86
N SER A 134 -31.56 12.42 -25.49
CA SER A 134 -32.13 13.57 -26.21
C SER A 134 -32.27 14.74 -25.21
N GLU A 135 -31.86 15.98 -25.51
CA GLU A 135 -32.59 17.04 -26.24
C GLU A 135 -33.98 17.42 -25.68
N ALA A 136 -34.24 18.74 -25.67
CA ALA A 136 -35.47 19.49 -25.32
C ALA A 136 -35.65 19.82 -23.82
N ALA A 137 -36.05 21.00 -23.35
CA ALA A 137 -36.59 22.23 -23.94
C ALA A 137 -36.33 23.41 -22.94
N ALA A 138 -35.96 24.61 -23.38
CA ALA A 138 -36.83 25.79 -23.57
C ALA A 138 -37.47 26.41 -22.30
N GLY A 139 -37.29 27.73 -22.16
CA GLY A 139 -38.07 28.65 -21.31
C GLY A 139 -37.61 28.70 -19.85
N GLY A 140 -37.41 29.83 -19.19
CA GLY A 140 -37.90 31.18 -19.42
C GLY A 140 -38.23 31.78 -18.06
N SER A 141 -37.55 32.87 -17.71
CA SER A 141 -37.97 34.04 -16.92
C SER A 141 -36.76 34.74 -16.32
#